data_AF-J8AD52-F1
#
_entry.id   AF-J8AD52-F1
#
_cell.length_a   1.000
_cell.length_b   1.000
_cell.length_c   1.000
_cell.angle_alpha   90.00
_cell.angle_beta   90.00
_cell.angle_gamma   90.00
#
_symmetry.space_group_name_H-M   'P 1'
#
loop_
_entity.id
_entity.type
_entity.pdbx_description
1 polymer ?
#
loop_
_entity_poly.entity_id
_entity_poly.type
_entity_poly.pdbx_seq_one_letter_code
_entity_poly.pdbx_strand_id
1 'polypeptide(L)'
;MLTKHLNKAMEDSNSGFNQITEEEKELILNSFNDTKFSYPKEKTTHQLFEEQVERTPENVAVVFEDKKLTYRELNEKSNQLAKLLKENDV
;
A
#
# COMPACT_ATOMS: atom_id res chain seq x y z
N MET A 1 13.55 47.41 -26.99
CA MET A 1 14.23 46.77 -25.84
C MET A 1 13.49 47.06 -24.52
N LEU A 2 12.21 46.71 -24.42
CA LEU A 2 11.39 46.97 -23.21
C LEU A 2 10.73 45.70 -22.63
N THR A 3 10.69 44.60 -23.40
CA THR A 3 10.00 43.36 -23.02
C THR A 3 10.85 42.36 -22.23
N LYS A 4 12.16 42.57 -22.09
CA LYS A 4 13.06 41.61 -21.43
C LYS A 4 13.29 41.88 -19.93
N HIS A 5 12.99 43.10 -19.47
CA HIS A 5 13.18 43.49 -18.06
C HIS A 5 11.94 43.27 -17.20
N LEU A 6 10.73 43.27 -17.78
CA LEU A 6 9.48 42.99 -17.04
C LEU A 6 9.33 41.50 -16.66
N ASN A 7 9.73 40.57 -17.54
CA ASN A 7 9.56 39.13 -17.26
C ASN A 7 10.46 38.63 -16.13
N LYS A 8 11.66 39.20 -15.96
CA LYS A 8 12.58 38.79 -14.90
C LYS A 8 12.08 39.19 -13.51
N ALA A 9 11.48 40.37 -13.38
CA ALA A 9 10.89 40.81 -12.12
C ALA A 9 9.63 40.01 -11.73
N MET A 10 8.90 39.46 -12.72
CA MET A 10 7.73 38.61 -12.48
C MET A 10 8.10 37.14 -12.21
N GLU A 11 9.19 36.62 -12.79
CA GLU A 11 9.74 35.29 -12.46
C GLU A 11 10.40 35.28 -11.06
N ASP A 12 11.15 36.33 -10.71
CA ASP A 12 11.78 36.43 -9.39
C ASP A 12 10.73 36.64 -8.26
N SER A 13 9.56 37.20 -8.59
CA SER A 13 8.45 37.39 -7.63
C SER A 13 7.67 36.11 -7.31
N ASN A 14 7.85 35.01 -8.06
CA ASN A 14 7.08 33.77 -7.84
C ASN A 14 7.91 32.60 -7.31
N SER A 15 9.21 32.81 -7.08
CA SER A 15 10.12 31.78 -6.54
C SER A 15 10.25 31.81 -5.00
N GLY A 16 9.51 32.70 -4.31
CA GLY A 16 9.73 32.98 -2.89
C GLY A 16 8.49 33.03 -2.00
N PHE A 17 7.30 32.69 -2.49
CA PHE A 17 6.11 32.66 -1.64
C PHE A 17 5.91 31.27 -1.03
N ASN A 18 6.65 30.98 0.04
CA ASN A 18 6.25 29.92 0.97
C ASN A 18 4.97 30.40 1.69
N GLN A 19 3.80 30.07 1.13
CA GLN A 19 2.49 30.50 1.66
C GLN A 19 2.08 29.77 2.95
N ILE A 20 2.90 28.85 3.44
CA ILE A 20 2.68 28.11 4.68
C ILE A 20 3.71 28.52 5.74
N THR A 21 3.28 28.57 6.98
CA THR A 21 4.19 28.84 8.10
C THR A 21 5.14 27.66 8.33
N GLU A 22 6.24 27.87 9.03
CA GLU A 22 7.14 26.76 9.36
C GLU A 22 6.46 25.75 10.31
N GLU A 23 5.50 26.18 11.12
CA GLU A 23 4.66 25.27 11.93
C GLU A 23 3.74 24.41 11.06
N GLU A 24 3.10 24.99 10.04
CA GLU A 24 2.27 24.24 9.09
C GLU A 24 3.11 23.25 8.29
N LYS A 25 4.33 23.66 7.91
CA LYS A 25 5.29 22.82 7.21
C LYS A 25 5.78 21.66 8.08
N GLU A 26 6.04 21.89 9.36
CA GLU A 26 6.37 20.84 10.33
C GLU A 26 5.22 19.85 10.48
N LEU A 27 3.98 20.36 10.56
CA LEU A 27 2.79 19.53 10.65
C LEU A 27 2.64 18.66 9.39
N ILE A 28 2.76 19.24 8.20
CA ILE A 28 2.59 18.53 6.92
C ILE A 28 3.71 17.53 6.68
N LEU A 29 4.97 17.93 6.89
CA LEU A 29 6.12 17.10 6.52
C LEU A 29 6.44 16.02 7.52
N ASN A 30 6.21 16.28 8.81
CA ASN A 30 6.61 15.36 9.88
C ASN A 30 5.40 14.76 10.58
N SER A 31 4.47 15.58 11.10
CA SER A 31 3.37 15.06 11.92
C SER A 31 2.35 14.25 11.11
N PHE A 32 1.93 14.73 9.93
CA PHE A 32 1.00 14.02 9.06
C PHE A 32 1.64 12.86 8.31
N ASN A 33 2.94 12.95 8.02
CA ASN A 33 3.69 11.91 7.33
C ASN A 33 4.41 10.94 8.28
N ASP A 34 4.15 11.00 9.59
CA ASP A 34 4.65 9.99 10.54
C ASP A 34 3.85 8.68 10.41
N THR A 35 3.94 8.07 9.22
CA THR A 35 3.31 6.80 8.87
C THR A 35 4.29 5.63 9.04
N LYS A 36 5.42 5.85 9.72
CA LYS A 36 6.42 4.82 9.95
C LYS A 36 5.86 3.80 10.92
N PHE A 37 5.46 2.65 10.39
CA PHE A 37 5.01 1.52 11.18
C PHE A 37 5.87 0.30 10.88
N SER A 38 6.23 -0.43 11.94
CA SER A 38 6.92 -1.71 11.78
C SER A 38 5.91 -2.78 11.38
N TYR A 39 6.17 -3.47 10.27
CA TYR A 39 5.39 -4.63 9.84
C TYR A 39 6.36 -5.75 9.44
N PRO A 40 5.91 -7.03 9.46
CA PRO A 40 6.76 -8.15 9.08
C PRO A 40 7.14 -8.02 7.60
N LYS A 41 8.40 -7.69 7.30
CA LYS A 41 8.91 -7.54 5.92
C LYS A 41 9.46 -8.85 5.36
N GLU A 42 9.67 -9.81 6.25
CA GLU A 42 10.28 -11.11 5.96
C GLU A 42 9.24 -12.13 5.49
N LYS A 43 7.94 -11.83 5.66
CA LYS A 43 6.84 -12.70 5.28
C LYS A 43 6.10 -12.15 4.07
N THR A 44 5.80 -13.04 3.15
CA THR A 44 4.92 -12.79 2.02
C THR A 44 3.45 -12.85 2.46
N THR A 45 2.56 -12.28 1.65
CA THR A 45 1.11 -12.32 1.91
C THR A 45 0.57 -13.75 2.03
N HIS A 46 1.06 -14.69 1.22
CA HIS A 46 0.60 -16.08 1.29
C HIS A 46 1.07 -16.78 2.58
N GLN A 47 2.26 -16.48 3.08
CA GLN A 47 2.73 -17.01 4.36
C GLN A 47 1.88 -16.47 5.54
N LEU A 48 1.54 -15.18 5.52
CA LEU A 48 0.63 -14.61 6.52
C LEU A 48 -0.77 -15.23 6.45
N PHE A 49 -1.23 -15.59 5.25
CA PHE A 49 -2.48 -16.31 5.05
C PHE A 49 -2.41 -17.74 5.60
N GLU A 50 -1.35 -18.49 5.31
CA GLU A 50 -1.13 -19.84 5.84
C GLU A 50 -1.10 -19.87 7.38
N GLU A 51 -0.47 -18.88 8.02
CA GLU A 51 -0.50 -18.72 9.48
C GLU A 51 -1.94 -18.49 10.00
N GLN A 52 -2.76 -17.75 9.27
CA GLN A 52 -4.18 -17.59 9.63
C GLN A 52 -4.97 -18.89 9.45
N VAL A 53 -4.63 -19.70 8.46
CA VAL A 53 -5.22 -21.04 8.25
C VAL A 53 -4.92 -21.96 9.42
N GLU A 54 -3.69 -21.95 9.93
CA GLU A 54 -3.30 -22.74 11.10
C GLU A 54 -4.03 -22.27 12.38
N ARG A 55 -4.19 -20.95 12.55
CA ARG A 55 -4.84 -20.38 13.74
C ARG A 55 -6.33 -20.64 13.81
N THR A 56 -7.04 -20.54 12.67
CA THR A 56 -8.50 -20.64 12.63
C THR A 56 -8.98 -21.39 11.38
N PRO A 57 -8.69 -22.69 11.25
CA PRO A 57 -8.92 -23.43 10.01
C PRO A 57 -10.39 -23.53 9.62
N GLU A 58 -11.29 -23.64 10.60
CA GLU A 58 -12.74 -23.78 10.40
C GLU A 58 -13.47 -22.44 10.22
N ASN A 59 -12.80 -21.31 10.43
CA ASN A 59 -13.43 -20.01 10.26
C ASN A 59 -13.69 -19.75 8.77
N VAL A 60 -14.81 -19.11 8.46
CA VAL A 60 -15.14 -18.69 7.09
C VAL A 60 -14.13 -17.64 6.63
N ALA A 61 -13.41 -17.92 5.54
CA ALA A 61 -12.45 -17.03 4.91
C ALA A 61 -13.06 -16.20 3.78
N VAL A 62 -13.97 -16.82 3.00
CA VAL A 62 -14.64 -16.16 1.88
C VAL A 62 -16.09 -16.60 1.79
N VAL A 63 -16.96 -15.66 1.42
CA VAL A 63 -18.38 -15.89 1.16
C VAL A 63 -18.68 -15.35 -0.23
N PHE A 64 -19.36 -16.17 -1.04
CA PHE A 64 -19.88 -15.76 -2.33
C PHE A 64 -21.26 -16.39 -2.51
N GLU A 65 -22.30 -15.56 -2.59
CA GLU A 65 -23.70 -15.99 -2.59
C GLU A 65 -24.02 -16.91 -1.39
N ASP A 66 -24.53 -18.12 -1.65
CA ASP A 66 -24.82 -19.15 -0.65
C ASP A 66 -23.60 -20.02 -0.29
N LYS A 67 -22.47 -19.81 -0.97
CA LYS A 67 -21.24 -20.59 -0.78
C LYS A 67 -20.32 -19.90 0.23
N LYS A 68 -19.72 -20.72 1.08
CA LYS A 68 -18.72 -20.31 2.05
C LYS A 68 -17.55 -21.28 1.95
N LEU A 69 -16.34 -20.74 2.00
CA LEU A 69 -15.14 -21.56 2.19
C LEU A 69 -14.50 -21.17 3.50
N THR A 70 -14.11 -22.17 4.27
CA THR A 70 -13.25 -22.02 5.42
C THR A 70 -11.82 -21.67 5.00
N TYR A 71 -11.01 -21.17 5.93
CA TYR A 71 -9.59 -20.94 5.68
C TYR A 71 -8.89 -22.22 5.19
N ARG A 72 -9.17 -23.37 5.80
CA ARG A 72 -8.60 -24.65 5.36
C ARG A 72 -8.99 -24.99 3.91
N GLU A 73 -10.27 -24.95 3.58
CA GLU A 73 -10.75 -25.31 2.24
C GLU A 73 -10.20 -24.38 1.15
N LEU A 74 -10.13 -23.08 1.45
CA LEU A 74 -9.56 -22.09 0.53
C LEU A 74 -8.07 -22.36 0.31
N ASN A 75 -7.32 -22.64 1.38
CA ASN A 75 -5.89 -22.94 1.30
C ASN A 75 -5.60 -24.20 0.47
N GLU A 76 -6.34 -25.29 0.73
CA GLU A 76 -6.21 -26.53 -0.03
C GLU A 76 -6.45 -26.32 -1.53
N LYS A 77 -7.50 -25.58 -1.89
CA LYS A 77 -7.81 -25.27 -3.29
C LYS A 77 -6.74 -24.37 -3.94
N SER A 78 -6.28 -23.35 -3.23
CA SER A 78 -5.20 -22.47 -3.69
C SER A 78 -3.91 -23.25 -3.93
N ASN A 79 -3.54 -24.17 -3.04
CA ASN A 79 -2.35 -24.99 -3.16
C ASN A 79 -2.43 -26.00 -4.31
N GLN A 80 -3.61 -26.59 -4.55
CA GLN A 80 -3.86 -27.43 -5.73
C GLN A 80 -3.66 -26.63 -7.03
N LEU A 81 -4.20 -25.42 -7.09
CA LEU A 81 -4.02 -24.54 -8.25
C LEU A 81 -2.56 -24.11 -8.43
N ALA A 82 -1.88 -23.72 -7.36
CA ALA A 82 -0.47 -23.33 -7.41
C ALA A 82 0.42 -24.47 -7.93
N LYS A 83 0.15 -25.72 -7.54
CA LYS A 83 0.84 -26.89 -8.08
C LYS A 83 0.62 -27.03 -9.59
N LEU A 84 -0.63 -26.92 -10.05
CA LEU A 84 -0.96 -26.96 -11.47
C LEU A 84 -0.25 -25.84 -12.26
N LEU A 85 -0.25 -24.62 -11.74
CA LEU A 85 0.41 -23.48 -12.39
C LEU A 85 1.92 -23.70 -12.52
N LYS A 86 2.55 -24.21 -11.46
CA LYS A 86 3.99 -24.57 -11.48
C LYS A 86 4.30 -25.67 -12.49
N GLU A 87 3.40 -26.63 -12.69
CA GLU A 87 3.55 -27.68 -13.71
C GLU A 87 3.39 -27.14 -15.14
N ASN A 88 2.76 -25.98 -15.32
CA ASN A 88 2.57 -25.31 -16.61
C ASN A 88 3.56 -24.14 -16.83
N ASP A 89 4.65 -24.10 -16.04
CA ASP A 89 5.72 -23.09 -16.11
C ASP A 89 5.22 -21.63 -16.04
N VAL A 90 4.20 -21.37 -15.20
CA VAL A 90 3.74 -20.02 -14.83
C VAL A 90 4.48 -19.49 -13.61
#